data_AF-A0A9D2ICR8-F1
#
_entry.id   AF-A0A9D2ICR8-F1
#
_cell.length_a   1.000
_cell.length_b   1.000
_cell.length_c   1.000
_cell.angle_alpha   90.00
_cell.angle_beta   90.00
_cell.angle_gamma   90.00
#
_symmetry.space_group_name_H-M   'P 1'
#
loop_
_entity.id
_entity.type
_entity.pdbx_description
1 polymer ?
#
loop_
_entity_poly.entity_id
_entity_poly.type
_entity_poly.pdbx_seq_one_letter_code
_entity_poly.pdbx_strand_id
1 'polypeptide(L)'
;MKLCELSGHCKLGEARLESLAARCSLGTPAEGGRELTDDEACALGVALFLSDAGLPEGELSAYFSADDDTRRCILRRLRADLLEKARAAQKCVDKVDCLLRKLEIKKS
;
A
#
# COMPACT_ATOMS: atom_id res chain seq x y z
N MET A 1 -1.92 -9.80 18.82
CA MET A 1 -2.06 -10.56 17.55
C MET A 1 -0.70 -11.09 17.13
N LYS A 2 -0.59 -12.34 16.64
CA LYS A 2 0.69 -12.87 16.15
C LYS A 2 0.96 -12.43 14.70
N LEU A 3 2.23 -12.27 14.33
CA LEU A 3 2.60 -11.85 12.97
C LEU A 3 2.21 -12.87 11.90
N CYS A 4 2.16 -14.17 12.24
CA CYS A 4 1.62 -15.22 11.37
C CYS A 4 0.11 -15.09 11.12
N GLU A 5 -0.64 -14.51 12.06
CA GLU A 5 -2.07 -14.23 11.89
C GLU A 5 -2.25 -13.00 11.00
N LEU A 6 -1.46 -11.95 11.24
CA LEU A 6 -1.45 -10.74 10.41
C LEU A 6 -1.02 -11.04 8.96
N SER A 7 0.00 -11.90 8.79
CA SER A 7 0.49 -12.34 7.47
C SER A 7 -0.60 -13.12 6.72
N GLY A 8 -1.32 -14.00 7.41
CA GLY A 8 -2.49 -14.72 6.87
C GLY A 8 -3.64 -13.79 6.47
N HIS A 9 -3.93 -12.77 7.27
CA HIS A 9 -4.98 -11.79 6.97
C HIS A 9 -4.61 -10.85 5.82
N CYS A 10 -3.34 -10.45 5.73
CA CYS A 10 -2.84 -9.56 4.67
C CYS A 10 -2.41 -10.30 3.39
N LYS A 11 -2.47 -11.64 3.37
CA LYS A 11 -1.95 -12.51 2.28
C LYS A 11 -0.48 -12.22 1.93
N LEU A 12 0.34 -11.96 2.93
CA LEU A 12 1.76 -11.67 2.76
C LEU A 12 2.61 -12.75 3.38
N GLY A 13 3.79 -12.97 2.81
CA GLY A 13 4.82 -13.73 3.49
C GLY A 13 5.32 -12.98 4.72
N GLU A 14 5.53 -13.69 5.83
CA GLU A 14 6.04 -13.15 7.10
C GLU A 14 7.32 -12.33 6.91
N ALA A 15 8.22 -12.80 6.04
CA ALA A 15 9.46 -12.10 5.67
C ALA A 15 9.23 -10.69 5.11
N ARG A 16 8.13 -10.45 4.38
CA ARG A 16 7.80 -9.12 3.85
C ARG A 16 7.32 -8.19 4.96
N LEU A 17 6.58 -8.70 5.94
CA LEU A 17 6.13 -7.92 7.10
C LEU A 17 7.29 -7.60 8.04
N GLU A 18 8.18 -8.54 8.31
CA GLU A 18 9.38 -8.32 9.12
C GLU A 18 10.31 -7.29 8.50
N SER A 19 10.55 -7.40 7.19
CA SER A 19 11.34 -6.39 6.47
C SER A 19 10.70 -5.00 6.56
N LEU A 20 9.37 -4.91 6.46
CA LEU A 20 8.64 -3.66 6.50
C LEU A 20 8.67 -3.04 7.90
N ALA A 21 8.48 -3.88 8.92
CA ALA A 21 8.54 -3.50 10.32
C ALA A 21 9.92 -2.91 10.68
N ALA A 22 11.00 -3.62 10.34
CA ALA A 22 12.37 -3.17 10.57
C ALA A 22 12.67 -1.82 9.91
N ARG A 23 12.17 -1.60 8.69
CA ARG A 23 12.42 -0.37 7.92
C ARG A 23 11.65 0.85 8.42
N CYS A 24 10.48 0.62 9.00
CA CYS A 24 9.64 1.67 9.55
C CYS A 24 9.89 1.89 11.05
N SER A 25 10.91 1.21 11.62
CA SER A 25 11.17 1.15 13.06
C SER A 25 9.93 0.76 13.87
N LEU A 26 9.07 -0.06 13.29
CA LEU A 26 7.88 -0.61 13.94
C LEU A 26 8.29 -1.85 14.73
N GLY A 27 7.55 -2.15 15.80
CA GLY A 27 7.75 -3.36 16.58
C GLY A 27 7.84 -4.58 15.68
N THR A 28 8.98 -5.26 15.67
CA THR A 28 9.12 -6.58 15.04
C THR A 28 8.80 -7.64 16.10
N PRO A 29 8.14 -8.74 15.74
CA PRO A 29 7.98 -9.88 16.66
C PRO A 29 9.27 -10.69 16.82
N ALA A 30 10.37 -10.24 16.20
CA ALA A 30 11.60 -11.00 16.00
C ALA A 30 12.38 -11.31 17.29
N GLU A 31 11.95 -10.83 18.46
CA GLU A 31 12.48 -11.28 19.75
C GLU A 31 11.44 -12.09 20.52
N GLY A 32 11.45 -13.41 20.32
CA GLY A 32 11.02 -14.37 21.36
C GLY A 32 9.54 -14.72 21.45
N GLY A 33 8.74 -14.57 20.38
CA GLY A 33 7.33 -14.97 20.42
C GLY A 33 6.40 -13.97 21.09
N ARG A 34 6.83 -12.71 21.16
CA ARG A 34 6.01 -11.59 21.61
C ARG A 34 4.85 -11.35 20.64
N GLU A 35 3.65 -11.20 21.20
CA GLU A 35 2.48 -10.76 20.45
C GLU A 35 2.59 -9.27 20.14
N LEU A 36 2.21 -8.88 18.92
CA LEU A 36 2.09 -7.47 18.54
C LEU A 36 0.94 -6.85 19.34
N THR A 37 1.16 -5.63 19.83
CA THR A 37 0.08 -4.79 20.33
C THR A 37 -0.84 -4.39 19.19
N ASP A 38 -2.07 -3.98 19.51
CA ASP A 38 -3.02 -3.51 18.50
C ASP A 38 -2.48 -2.28 17.74
N ASP A 39 -1.72 -1.41 18.43
CA ASP A 39 -1.07 -0.25 17.82
C ASP A 39 0.04 -0.66 16.85
N GLU A 40 0.86 -1.65 17.21
CA GLU A 40 1.91 -2.19 16.33
C GLU A 40 1.30 -2.87 15.10
N ALA A 41 0.25 -3.66 15.29
CA ALA A 41 -0.49 -4.30 14.20
C ALA A 41 -1.14 -3.27 13.27
N CYS A 42 -1.74 -2.21 13.83
CA CYS A 42 -2.33 -1.11 13.08
C CYS A 42 -1.26 -0.36 12.27
N ALA A 43 -0.12 -0.02 12.89
CA ALA A 43 0.97 0.66 12.21
C ALA A 43 1.55 -0.18 11.06
N LEU A 44 1.69 -1.50 11.24
CA LEU A 44 2.11 -2.41 10.17
C LEU A 44 1.09 -2.48 9.04
N GLY A 45 -0.21 -2.50 9.36
CA GLY A 45 -1.28 -2.45 8.36
C GLY A 45 -1.23 -1.17 7.53
N VAL A 46 -0.98 -0.02 8.17
CA VAL A 46 -0.79 1.26 7.48
C VAL A 46 0.47 1.24 6.61
N ALA A 47 1.59 0.71 7.13
CA ALA A 47 2.85 0.64 6.39
C ALA A 47 2.67 -0.18 5.11
N LEU A 48 1.96 -1.30 5.22
CA LEU A 48 1.67 -2.17 4.11
C LEU A 48 0.80 -1.47 3.08
N PHE A 49 -0.30 -0.86 3.51
CA PHE A 49 -1.20 -0.13 2.62
C PHE A 49 -0.46 0.94 1.83
N LEU A 50 0.39 1.73 2.50
CA LEU A 50 1.16 2.79 1.85
C LEU A 50 2.19 2.22 0.87
N SER A 51 2.85 1.11 1.23
CA SER A 51 3.78 0.42 0.32
C SER A 51 3.06 -0.11 -0.93
N ASP A 52 1.91 -0.74 -0.78
CA ASP A 52 1.12 -1.27 -1.90
C ASP A 52 0.49 -0.15 -2.75
N ALA A 53 0.17 0.99 -2.13
CA ALA A 53 -0.22 2.21 -2.83
C ALA A 53 0.95 2.84 -3.64
N GLY A 54 2.16 2.30 -3.51
CA GLY A 54 3.35 2.72 -4.25
C GLY A 54 4.09 3.88 -3.60
N LEU A 55 3.92 4.10 -2.30
CA LEU A 55 4.72 5.08 -1.58
C LEU A 55 6.20 4.62 -1.53
N PRO A 56 7.17 5.47 -1.94
CA PRO A 56 8.57 5.10 -1.92
C PRO A 56 9.08 4.78 -0.53
N GLU A 57 10.09 3.91 -0.46
CA GLU A 57 10.63 3.41 0.80
C GLU A 57 11.11 4.52 1.75
N GLY A 58 11.76 5.55 1.21
CA GLY A 58 12.23 6.71 1.99
C GLY A 58 11.07 7.55 2.55
N GLU A 59 9.97 7.65 1.83
CA GLU A 59 8.77 8.39 2.28
C GLU A 59 7.96 7.60 3.29
N LEU A 60 7.99 6.27 3.19
CA LEU A 60 7.34 5.38 4.15
C LEU A 60 7.98 5.50 5.53
N SER A 61 9.31 5.46 5.61
CA SER A 61 10.04 5.69 6.87
C SER A 61 9.75 7.09 7.43
N ALA A 62 9.77 8.11 6.56
CA ALA A 62 9.46 9.49 6.94
C ALA A 62 8.02 9.64 7.48
N TYR A 63 7.05 8.91 6.93
CA TYR A 63 5.66 8.95 7.39
C TYR A 63 5.53 8.55 8.87
N PHE A 64 6.23 7.49 9.31
CA PHE A 64 6.13 7.02 10.68
C PHE A 64 6.89 7.93 11.67
N SER A 65 8.00 8.56 11.26
CA SER A 65 8.79 9.43 12.13
C SER A 65 8.35 10.90 12.16
N ALA A 66 7.51 11.35 11.22
CA ALA A 66 7.17 12.77 11.09
C ALA A 66 5.94 13.20 11.90
N ASP A 67 5.79 14.51 12.03
CA ASP A 67 4.57 15.15 12.56
C ASP A 67 3.36 14.98 11.62
N ASP A 68 2.19 15.34 12.13
CA ASP A 68 0.93 15.17 11.41
C ASP A 68 0.79 16.07 10.17
N ASP A 69 1.47 17.22 10.12
CA ASP A 69 1.47 18.10 8.95
C ASP A 69 2.25 17.45 7.80
N THR A 70 3.40 16.89 8.10
CA THR A 70 4.26 16.17 7.16
C THR A 70 3.57 14.90 6.67
N ARG A 71 2.97 14.11 7.56
CA ARG A 71 2.14 12.94 7.20
C ARG A 71 1.02 13.32 6.24
N ARG A 72 0.29 14.39 6.53
CA ARG A 72 -0.76 14.91 5.64
C ARG A 72 -0.21 15.32 4.28
N CYS A 73 0.98 15.93 4.23
CA CYS A 73 1.64 16.29 2.98
C CYS A 73 1.95 15.05 2.13
N ILE A 74 2.59 14.03 2.73
CA ILE A 74 2.92 12.76 2.08
C ILE A 74 1.64 12.11 1.52
N LEU A 75 0.58 12.00 2.32
CA LEU A 75 -0.69 11.39 1.88
C LEU A 75 -1.38 12.17 0.77
N ARG A 76 -1.33 13.51 0.79
CA ARG A 76 -1.90 14.34 -0.29
C ARG A 76 -1.16 14.14 -1.61
N ARG A 77 0.16 14.03 -1.59
CA ARG A 77 0.95 13.72 -2.78
C ARG A 77 0.63 12.33 -3.30
N LEU A 78 0.66 11.31 -2.43
CA LEU A 78 0.32 9.94 -2.80
C LEU A 78 -1.10 9.87 -3.41
N ARG A 79 -2.07 10.58 -2.84
CA ARG A 79 -3.41 10.70 -3.40
C ARG A 79 -3.43 11.30 -4.80
N ALA A 80 -2.67 12.37 -5.04
CA ALA A 80 -2.60 12.99 -6.36
C ALA A 80 -2.01 12.00 -7.39
N ASP A 81 -0.95 11.30 -7.04
CA ASP A 81 -0.31 10.32 -7.92
C ASP A 81 -1.25 9.14 -8.24
N LEU A 82 -1.98 8.64 -7.24
CA LEU A 82 -2.99 7.59 -7.45
C LEU A 82 -4.14 8.05 -8.34
N LEU A 83 -4.60 9.30 -8.19
CA LEU A 83 -5.63 9.86 -9.06
C LEU A 83 -5.16 9.98 -10.51
N GLU A 84 -3.91 10.39 -10.74
CA GLU A 84 -3.34 10.44 -12.09
C GLU A 84 -3.21 9.04 -12.71
N LYS A 85 -2.74 8.04 -11.94
CA LYS A 85 -2.71 6.64 -12.38
C LYS A 85 -4.11 6.12 -12.73
N ALA A 86 -5.11 6.39 -11.90
CA ALA A 86 -6.49 5.99 -12.15
C ALA A 86 -7.07 6.64 -13.42
N ARG A 87 -6.81 7.94 -13.62
CA ARG A 87 -7.23 8.67 -14.84
C ARG A 87 -6.55 8.10 -16.09
N ALA A 88 -5.27 7.77 -16.02
CA ALA A 88 -4.55 7.15 -17.12
C ALA A 88 -5.11 5.75 -17.46
N ALA A 89 -5.37 4.93 -16.44
CA ALA A 89 -5.99 3.61 -16.60
C ALA A 89 -7.38 3.72 -17.25
N GLN A 90 -8.23 4.66 -16.78
CA GLN A 90 -9.55 4.89 -17.36
C GLN A 90 -9.46 5.26 -18.85
N LYS A 91 -8.54 6.17 -19.23
CA LYS A 91 -8.32 6.51 -20.65
C LYS A 91 -7.92 5.30 -21.49
N CYS A 92 -7.17 4.35 -20.92
CA CYS A 92 -6.82 3.11 -21.61
C CYS A 92 -8.04 2.21 -21.80
N VAL A 93 -8.89 2.07 -20.78
CA VAL A 93 -10.17 1.34 -20.88
C VAL A 93 -11.06 1.96 -21.96
N ASP A 94 -11.24 3.29 -21.96
CA ASP A 94 -12.07 3.98 -22.95
C ASP A 94 -11.58 3.73 -24.40
N LYS A 95 -10.26 3.66 -24.61
CA LYS A 95 -9.68 3.31 -25.91
C LYS A 95 -9.98 1.88 -26.32
N VAL A 96 -9.89 0.92 -25.38
CA VAL A 96 -10.24 -0.49 -25.63
C VAL A 96 -11.72 -0.60 -25.98
N ASP A 97 -12.60 0.06 -25.23
CA ASP A 97 -14.05 0.07 -25.50
C ASP A 97 -14.37 0.67 -26.88
N CYS A 98 -13.68 1.73 -27.28
CA CYS A 98 -13.82 2.31 -28.61
C CYS A 98 -13.46 1.30 -29.71
N LEU A 99 -12.38 0.54 -29.53
CA LEU A 99 -11.96 -0.49 -30.48
C LEU A 99 -12.95 -1.64 -30.53
N LEU A 100 -13.47 -2.10 -29.39
CA LEU A 100 -14.50 -3.14 -29.31
C LEU A 100 -15.75 -2.75 -30.10
N ARG A 101 -16.28 -1.54 -29.86
CA ARG A 101 -17.47 -1.03 -30.59
C ARG A 101 -17.26 -0.98 -32.10
N LYS A 102 -16.07 -0.60 -32.57
CA LYS A 102 -15.75 -0.58 -34.01
C LYS A 102 -15.77 -1.98 -34.63
N LEU A 103 -15.39 -3.01 -33.88
CA LEU A 103 -15.43 -4.40 -34.34
C LEU A 103 -16.85 -4.94 -34.35
N GLU A 104 -17.67 -4.56 -33.38
CA GLU A 104 -19.09 -4.94 -33.31
C GLU A 104 -19.89 -4.36 -34.47
N ILE A 105 -19.66 -3.09 -34.83
CA ILE A 105 -20.33 -2.43 -35.97
C ILE A 105 -19.99 -3.10 -37.31
N LYS A 106 -18.78 -3.64 -37.47
CA LYS A 106 -18.36 -4.34 -38.71
C LYS A 106 -18.98 -5.72 -38.90
N LYS A 107 -19.60 -6.29 -37.86
CA LYS A 107 -20.29 -7.58 -37.94
C LYS A 107 -21.77 -7.46 -38.34
N SER A 108 -22.30 -6.23 -38.41
CA SER A 108 -23.62 -5.89 -38.93
C SER A 108 -23.54 -5.43 -40.37
#